data_AF-A0A423I6L4-F1
#
_entry.id   AF-A0A423I6L4-F1
#
_cell.length_a   1.000
_cell.length_b   1.000
_cell.length_c   1.000
_cell.angle_alpha   90.00
_cell.angle_beta   90.00
_cell.angle_gamma   90.00
#
_symmetry.space_group_name_H-M   'P 1'
#
loop_
_entity.id
_entity.type
_entity.pdbx_description
1 polymer ?
#
loop_
_entity_poly.entity_id
_entity_poly.type
_entity_poly.pdbx_seq_one_letter_code
_entity_poly.pdbx_strand_id
1 'polypeptide(L)'
;MQKTARSDAVYRLIQKALAALDNDARESLLLNWWGIDDSDEMFSLLSKEMQHLLITNDEPPSDVQNPLYDELLLIALRSEYKGVTNLYLSSQMKKMGFGEHQVLGLIELMEVCPCCGYRTLSSRANYDICDLCKWEDNGITDPEQYSGPNHMTLGEAKETFSKNMNVLPLDKWAI
;
A
#
# COMPACT_ATOMS: atom_id res chain seq x y z
N MET A 1 -25.65 10.39 5.28
CA MET A 1 -24.50 9.80 4.59
C MET A 1 -24.08 10.70 3.43
N GLN A 2 -22.89 11.29 3.51
CA GLN A 2 -22.34 12.21 2.51
C GLN A 2 -21.69 11.41 1.36
N LYS A 3 -21.88 11.80 0.10
CA LYS A 3 -21.16 11.20 -1.04
C LYS A 3 -19.77 11.84 -1.19
N THR A 4 -18.74 11.03 -1.41
CA THR A 4 -17.34 11.51 -1.54
C THR A 4 -16.62 10.75 -2.63
N ALA A 5 -15.88 11.47 -3.48
CA ALA A 5 -15.06 10.82 -4.50
C ALA A 5 -13.92 10.02 -3.83
N ARG A 6 -13.54 8.89 -4.42
CA ARG A 6 -12.45 8.03 -3.94
C ARG A 6 -11.17 8.84 -3.73
N SER A 7 -10.77 9.65 -4.70
CA SER A 7 -9.60 10.51 -4.64
C SER A 7 -9.61 11.44 -3.42
N ASP A 8 -10.76 12.05 -3.14
CA ASP A 8 -10.94 12.99 -2.03
C ASP A 8 -10.91 12.27 -0.68
N ALA A 9 -11.50 11.08 -0.62
CA ALA A 9 -11.49 10.24 0.58
C ALA A 9 -10.04 9.85 0.92
N VAL A 10 -9.32 9.28 -0.04
CA VAL A 10 -7.90 8.90 0.12
C VAL A 10 -7.07 10.10 0.53
N TYR A 11 -7.22 11.24 -0.15
CA TYR A 11 -6.50 12.49 0.19
C TYR A 11 -6.73 12.91 1.65
N ARG A 12 -7.97 12.91 2.13
CA ARG A 12 -8.29 13.27 3.53
C ARG A 12 -7.68 12.29 4.54
N LEU A 13 -7.73 11.00 4.23
CA LEU A 13 -7.17 9.94 5.09
C LEU A 13 -5.65 10.09 5.20
N ILE A 14 -4.93 10.25 4.09
CA ILE A 14 -3.46 10.39 4.11
C ILE A 14 -3.00 11.69 4.74
N GLN A 15 -3.72 12.79 4.57
CA GLN A 15 -3.40 14.07 5.21
C GLN A 15 -3.52 13.97 6.74
N LYS A 16 -4.58 13.29 7.22
CA LYS A 16 -4.73 13.05 8.65
C LYS A 16 -3.71 12.06 9.20
N ALA A 17 -3.31 11.07 8.40
CA ALA A 17 -2.25 10.13 8.77
C ALA A 17 -0.89 10.84 8.86
N LEU A 18 -0.52 11.66 7.87
CA LEU A 18 0.72 12.46 7.85
C LEU A 18 0.84 13.32 9.12
N ALA A 19 -0.23 14.04 9.47
CA ALA A 19 -0.27 14.91 10.66
C ALA A 19 -0.16 14.15 11.99
N ALA A 20 -0.35 12.83 11.98
CA ALA A 20 -0.26 11.97 13.16
C ALA A 20 1.03 11.15 13.21
N LEU A 21 1.91 11.23 12.20
CA LEU A 21 3.19 10.52 12.21
C LEU A 21 4.11 11.11 13.28
N ASP A 22 4.71 10.24 14.08
CA ASP A 22 5.82 10.58 14.95
C ASP A 22 7.16 10.49 14.19
N ASN A 23 8.27 10.73 14.91
CA ASN A 23 9.62 10.67 14.33
C ASN A 23 9.92 9.31 13.70
N ASP A 24 9.69 8.22 14.45
CA ASP A 24 10.04 6.87 14.05
C ASP A 24 9.24 6.42 12.81
N ALA A 25 7.95 6.79 12.75
CA ALA A 25 7.12 6.50 11.60
C ALA A 25 7.54 7.29 10.35
N ARG A 26 7.92 8.58 10.52
CA ARG A 26 8.47 9.38 9.41
C ARG A 26 9.78 8.79 8.92
N GLU A 27 10.70 8.48 9.82
CA GLU A 27 11.99 7.85 9.50
C GLU A 27 11.78 6.55 8.71
N SER A 28 10.92 5.66 9.21
CA SER A 28 10.61 4.38 8.57
C SER A 28 10.04 4.55 7.16
N LEU A 29 9.10 5.49 6.97
CA LEU A 29 8.52 5.75 5.65
C LEU A 29 9.55 6.34 4.69
N LEU A 30 10.38 7.29 5.15
CA LEU A 30 11.44 7.86 4.33
C LEU A 30 12.44 6.78 3.92
N LEU A 31 12.92 5.95 4.85
CA LEU A 31 13.82 4.84 4.55
C LEU A 31 13.26 3.89 3.47
N ASN A 32 11.97 3.54 3.58
CA ASN A 32 11.34 2.59 2.65
C ASN A 32 11.05 3.19 1.27
N TRP A 33 10.85 4.50 1.17
CA TRP A 33 10.40 5.17 -0.06
C TRP A 33 11.46 6.06 -0.71
N TRP A 34 12.62 6.26 -0.09
CA TRP A 34 13.64 7.19 -0.59
C TRP A 34 14.16 6.80 -1.98
N GLY A 35 14.27 5.50 -2.25
CA GLY A 35 14.77 4.97 -3.52
C GLY A 35 13.75 4.92 -4.66
N ILE A 36 12.60 5.59 -4.53
CA ILE A 36 11.61 5.65 -5.61
C ILE A 36 12.15 6.45 -6.81
N ASP A 37 11.99 5.90 -8.01
CA ASP A 37 12.48 6.49 -9.26
C ASP A 37 11.42 6.42 -10.38
N ASP A 38 11.81 6.78 -11.61
CA ASP A 38 10.91 6.84 -12.77
C ASP A 38 10.39 5.49 -13.26
N SER A 39 10.84 4.38 -12.67
CA SER A 39 10.24 3.06 -12.89
C SER A 39 8.92 2.86 -12.13
N ASP A 40 8.68 3.62 -11.05
CA ASP A 40 7.44 3.57 -10.28
C ASP A 40 6.44 4.64 -10.77
N GLU A 41 5.20 4.22 -11.07
CA GLU A 41 4.15 5.13 -11.54
C GLU A 41 3.86 6.28 -10.54
N MET A 42 4.03 6.04 -9.24
CA MET A 42 3.80 7.01 -8.19
C MET A 42 4.86 8.12 -8.18
N PHE A 43 6.06 7.88 -8.73
CA PHE A 43 7.11 8.90 -8.86
C PHE A 43 6.66 10.07 -9.74
N SER A 44 5.84 9.79 -10.75
CA SER A 44 5.28 10.81 -11.64
C SER A 44 4.32 11.78 -10.93
N LEU A 45 3.82 11.40 -9.75
CA LEU A 45 2.92 12.22 -8.93
C LEU A 45 3.66 13.26 -8.08
N LEU A 46 4.97 13.12 -7.92
CA LEU A 46 5.83 14.05 -7.18
C LEU A 46 6.13 15.32 -8.01
N SER A 47 6.35 16.44 -7.34
CA SER A 47 6.85 17.68 -7.91
C SER A 47 8.20 17.46 -8.59
N LYS A 48 8.54 18.33 -9.55
CA LYS A 48 9.84 18.21 -10.26
C LYS A 48 11.02 18.44 -9.33
N GLU A 49 10.83 19.29 -8.33
CA GLU A 49 11.79 19.52 -7.26
C GLU A 49 12.02 18.25 -6.43
N MET A 50 10.95 17.57 -6.01
CA MET A 50 11.07 16.32 -5.23
C MET A 50 11.65 15.17 -6.07
N GLN A 51 11.21 15.01 -7.32
CA GLN A 51 11.78 14.02 -8.24
C GLN A 51 13.29 14.21 -8.40
N HIS A 52 13.74 15.45 -8.65
CA HIS A 52 15.16 15.75 -8.78
C HIS A 52 15.91 15.50 -7.47
N LEU A 53 15.31 15.85 -6.32
CA LEU A 53 15.90 15.62 -5.02
C LEU A 53 16.17 14.13 -4.78
N LEU A 54 15.20 13.26 -5.05
CA LEU A 54 15.34 11.81 -4.81
C LEU A 54 16.38 11.18 -5.74
N ILE A 55 16.39 11.55 -7.02
CA ILE A 55 17.37 11.02 -7.99
C ILE A 55 18.81 11.46 -7.64
N THR A 56 18.98 12.65 -7.06
CA THR A 56 20.32 13.22 -6.80
C THR A 56 20.90 12.86 -5.43
N ASN A 57 20.11 12.27 -4.54
CA ASN A 57 20.52 11.94 -3.18
C ASN A 57 20.28 10.46 -2.89
N ASP A 58 21.34 9.67 -2.84
CA ASP A 58 21.26 8.22 -2.61
C ASP A 58 20.78 7.85 -1.19
N GLU A 59 20.99 8.74 -0.21
CA GLU A 59 20.73 8.48 1.20
C GLU A 59 19.54 9.31 1.73
N PRO A 60 18.69 8.71 2.57
CA PRO A 60 17.59 9.42 3.21
C PRO A 60 18.08 10.50 4.18
N PRO A 61 17.24 11.50 4.47
CA PRO A 61 17.62 12.66 5.24
C PRO A 61 17.64 12.32 6.73
N SER A 62 18.60 12.90 7.45
CA SER A 62 18.66 12.76 8.92
C SER A 62 17.60 13.62 9.63
N ASP A 63 17.22 14.77 9.07
CA ASP A 63 16.11 15.59 9.57
C ASP A 63 14.78 15.11 9.00
N VAL A 64 14.22 14.08 9.63
CA VAL A 64 12.96 13.45 9.20
C VAL A 64 11.74 14.36 9.38
N GLN A 65 11.84 15.44 10.18
CA GLN A 65 10.73 16.36 10.46
C GLN A 65 10.63 17.51 9.45
N ASN A 66 11.58 17.63 8.52
CA ASN A 66 11.53 18.67 7.52
C ASN A 66 10.29 18.50 6.61
N PRO A 67 9.39 19.51 6.53
CA PRO A 67 8.18 19.44 5.70
C PRO A 67 8.44 19.28 4.21
N LEU A 68 9.67 19.53 3.75
CA LEU A 68 10.10 19.25 2.38
C LEU A 68 9.72 17.83 1.96
N TYR A 69 9.86 16.85 2.86
CA TYR A 69 9.63 15.44 2.56
C TYR A 69 8.18 14.99 2.71
N ASP A 70 7.26 15.89 3.10
CA ASP A 70 5.84 15.55 3.27
C ASP A 70 5.21 15.07 1.96
N GLU A 71 5.73 15.52 0.81
CA GLU A 71 5.26 15.05 -0.50
C GLU A 71 5.55 13.56 -0.71
N LEU A 72 6.78 13.11 -0.41
CA LEU A 72 7.14 11.69 -0.46
C LEU A 72 6.36 10.88 0.57
N LEU A 73 6.20 11.40 1.79
CA LEU A 73 5.42 10.74 2.84
C LEU A 73 3.94 10.58 2.44
N LEU A 74 3.35 11.55 1.74
CA LEU A 74 1.99 11.44 1.21
C LEU A 74 1.88 10.38 0.10
N ILE A 75 2.90 10.23 -0.74
CA ILE A 75 2.98 9.15 -1.72
C ILE A 75 3.06 7.79 -1.01
N ALA A 76 3.93 7.67 -0.01
CA ALA A 76 4.07 6.47 0.79
C ALA A 76 2.76 6.08 1.48
N LEU A 77 2.09 7.02 2.16
CA LEU A 77 0.80 6.81 2.80
C LEU A 77 -0.33 6.50 1.81
N ARG A 78 -0.25 7.02 0.58
CA ARG A 78 -1.23 6.75 -0.47
C ARG A 78 -1.15 5.32 -0.98
N SER A 79 0.05 4.73 -1.02
CA SER A 79 0.26 3.37 -1.50
C SER A 79 -0.59 2.33 -0.75
N GLU A 80 -0.81 2.54 0.55
CA GLU A 80 -1.65 1.71 1.43
C GLU A 80 -3.11 1.59 0.99
N TYR A 81 -3.56 2.49 0.11
CA TYR A 81 -4.93 2.55 -0.41
C TYR A 81 -5.05 2.04 -1.86
N LYS A 82 -3.97 1.56 -2.48
CA LYS A 82 -3.99 0.99 -3.83
C LYS A 82 -4.90 -0.26 -3.87
N GLY A 83 -5.88 -0.27 -4.76
CA GLY A 83 -6.82 -1.40 -4.92
C GLY A 83 -7.81 -1.60 -3.77
N VAL A 84 -7.83 -0.70 -2.78
CA VAL A 84 -8.67 -0.84 -1.58
C VAL A 84 -10.14 -0.61 -1.91
N THR A 85 -11.07 -1.32 -1.28
CA THR A 85 -12.51 -1.17 -1.57
C THR A 85 -13.07 0.18 -1.12
N ASN A 86 -14.06 0.70 -1.86
CA ASN A 86 -14.75 1.93 -1.44
C ASN A 86 -15.51 1.76 -0.11
N LEU A 87 -15.93 0.53 0.21
CA LEU A 87 -16.53 0.21 1.50
C LEU A 87 -15.51 0.38 2.64
N TYR A 88 -14.29 -0.16 2.47
CA TYR A 88 -13.22 0.02 3.43
C TYR A 88 -12.87 1.50 3.62
N LEU A 89 -12.73 2.27 2.52
CA LEU A 89 -12.49 3.71 2.61
C LEU A 89 -13.59 4.43 3.39
N SER A 90 -14.85 4.07 3.18
CA SER A 90 -15.99 4.62 3.93
C SER A 90 -15.89 4.32 5.42
N SER A 91 -15.51 3.09 5.78
CA SER A 91 -15.24 2.67 7.16
C SER A 91 -14.08 3.44 7.79
N GLN A 92 -12.98 3.65 7.05
CA GLN A 92 -11.84 4.43 7.54
C GLN A 92 -12.19 5.91 7.74
N MET A 93 -12.95 6.51 6.82
CA MET A 93 -13.44 7.88 6.96
C MET A 93 -14.22 8.07 8.28
N LYS A 94 -15.11 7.11 8.60
CA LYS A 94 -15.85 7.11 9.87
C LYS A 94 -14.93 6.93 11.08
N LYS A 95 -14.03 5.94 11.04
CA LYS A 95 -13.06 5.67 12.12
C LYS A 95 -12.15 6.86 12.40
N MET A 96 -11.74 7.58 11.37
CA MET A 96 -10.90 8.77 11.47
C MET A 96 -11.70 10.05 11.76
N GLY A 97 -12.99 9.97 12.07
CA GLY A 97 -13.78 11.11 12.53
C GLY A 97 -14.22 12.09 11.44
N PHE A 98 -14.18 11.69 10.16
CA PHE A 98 -14.75 12.50 9.07
C PHE A 98 -16.28 12.37 8.97
N GLY A 99 -16.88 11.42 9.71
CA GLY A 99 -18.31 11.15 9.69
C GLY A 99 -18.67 10.00 8.74
N GLU A 100 -19.96 9.87 8.42
CA GLU A 100 -20.44 8.78 7.55
C GLU A 100 -20.44 9.19 6.07
N HIS A 101 -19.60 8.50 5.30
CA HIS A 101 -19.45 8.71 3.87
C HIS A 101 -19.89 7.49 3.06
N GLN A 102 -20.42 7.75 1.87
CA GLN A 102 -20.49 6.80 0.76
C GLN A 102 -19.39 7.17 -0.22
N VAL A 103 -18.28 6.42 -0.20
CA VAL A 103 -17.18 6.64 -1.14
C VAL A 103 -17.54 6.05 -2.52
N LEU A 104 -17.30 6.83 -3.57
CA LEU A 104 -17.65 6.50 -4.95
C LEU A 104 -16.46 6.72 -5.89
N GLY A 105 -16.28 5.85 -6.87
CA GLY A 105 -15.19 5.93 -7.86
C GLY A 105 -14.75 4.53 -8.30
N LEU A 106 -13.96 4.49 -9.38
CA LEU A 106 -13.33 3.27 -9.84
C LEU A 106 -12.23 2.84 -8.86
N ILE A 107 -12.08 1.54 -8.66
CA ILE A 107 -10.99 0.93 -7.91
C ILE A 107 -9.92 0.56 -8.95
N GLU A 108 -8.65 0.76 -8.59
CA GLU A 108 -7.51 0.36 -9.41
C GLU A 108 -7.61 -1.16 -9.72
N LEU A 109 -7.32 -1.53 -10.96
CA LEU A 109 -7.33 -2.94 -11.36
C LEU A 109 -6.10 -3.62 -10.77
N MET A 110 -6.33 -4.58 -9.87
CA MET A 110 -5.28 -5.35 -9.22
C MET A 110 -5.38 -6.83 -9.58
N GLU A 111 -4.23 -7.49 -9.62
CA GLU A 111 -4.05 -8.91 -9.87
C GLU A 111 -4.27 -9.76 -8.62
N VAL A 112 -4.76 -10.98 -8.86
CA VAL A 112 -5.09 -11.94 -7.82
C VAL A 112 -3.81 -12.55 -7.24
N CYS A 113 -3.68 -12.53 -5.92
CA CYS A 113 -2.62 -13.23 -5.20
C CYS A 113 -2.83 -14.75 -5.29
N PRO A 114 -1.81 -15.56 -5.65
CA PRO A 114 -1.99 -16.99 -5.88
C PRO A 114 -2.13 -17.75 -4.56
N CYS A 115 -1.71 -17.14 -3.45
CA CYS A 115 -1.85 -17.65 -2.10
C CYS A 115 -3.25 -17.37 -1.55
N CYS A 116 -3.62 -16.11 -1.33
CA CYS A 116 -4.85 -15.78 -0.62
C CYS A 116 -6.09 -15.56 -1.50
N GLY A 117 -5.92 -15.39 -2.82
CA GLY A 117 -7.02 -15.13 -3.75
C GLY A 117 -7.55 -13.70 -3.75
N TYR A 118 -6.98 -12.78 -2.98
CA TYR A 118 -7.38 -11.36 -2.99
C TYR A 118 -6.60 -10.56 -4.04
N ARG A 119 -7.21 -9.49 -4.55
CA ARG A 119 -6.66 -8.57 -5.54
C ARG A 119 -5.78 -7.51 -4.88
N THR A 120 -4.54 -7.88 -4.62
CA THR A 120 -3.56 -7.03 -3.92
C THR A 120 -2.30 -6.76 -4.74
N LEU A 121 -2.08 -7.47 -5.84
CA LEU A 121 -0.85 -7.37 -6.62
C LEU A 121 -1.01 -6.35 -7.74
N SER A 122 0.02 -5.56 -8.03
CA SER A 122 0.00 -4.64 -9.18
C SER A 122 0.16 -5.42 -10.49
N SER A 123 0.92 -6.53 -10.45
CA SER A 123 1.06 -7.44 -11.60
C SER A 123 1.37 -8.88 -11.15
N ARG A 124 1.10 -9.85 -12.03
CA ARG A 124 1.41 -11.29 -11.78
C ARG A 124 2.88 -11.58 -12.06
N ALA A 125 3.48 -12.44 -11.23
CA ALA A 125 4.82 -12.98 -11.37
C ALA A 125 5.92 -11.92 -11.46
N ASN A 126 5.73 -10.78 -10.79
CA ASN A 126 6.65 -9.63 -10.84
C ASN A 126 7.23 -9.29 -9.46
N TYR A 127 7.33 -10.28 -8.57
CA TYR A 127 7.93 -10.13 -7.24
C TYR A 127 7.18 -9.18 -6.29
N ASP A 128 5.96 -8.76 -6.63
CA ASP A 128 5.08 -8.02 -5.73
C ASP A 128 4.77 -8.85 -4.48
N ILE A 129 4.82 -8.21 -3.30
CA ILE A 129 4.44 -8.82 -2.04
C ILE A 129 2.96 -8.52 -1.75
N CYS A 130 2.17 -9.55 -1.50
CA CYS A 130 0.76 -9.40 -1.16
C CYS A 130 0.59 -8.66 0.18
N ASP A 131 -0.07 -7.50 0.18
CA ASP A 131 -0.31 -6.74 1.40
C ASP A 131 -1.17 -7.47 2.45
N LEU A 132 -1.96 -8.45 2.01
CA LEU A 132 -2.84 -9.25 2.88
C LEU A 132 -2.14 -10.46 3.50
N CYS A 133 -1.51 -11.31 2.69
CA CYS A 133 -0.93 -12.58 3.15
C CYS A 133 0.60 -12.63 3.15
N LYS A 134 1.26 -11.57 2.68
CA LYS A 134 2.73 -11.42 2.63
C LYS A 134 3.46 -12.41 1.72
N TRP A 135 2.74 -13.14 0.86
CA TRP A 135 3.33 -13.93 -0.22
C TRP A 135 3.95 -13.01 -1.29
N GLU A 136 5.25 -13.17 -1.53
CA GLU A 136 5.94 -12.61 -2.69
C GLU A 136 5.62 -13.44 -3.94
N ASP A 137 5.09 -12.78 -4.96
CA ASP A 137 4.68 -13.41 -6.21
C ASP A 137 5.86 -13.60 -7.18
N ASN A 138 6.71 -14.57 -6.88
CA ASN A 138 7.85 -14.97 -7.70
C ASN A 138 7.48 -15.91 -8.88
N GLY A 139 6.19 -16.00 -9.24
CA GLY A 139 5.71 -16.77 -10.39
C GLY A 139 5.49 -18.27 -10.14
N ILE A 140 5.73 -18.76 -8.92
CA ILE A 140 5.44 -20.15 -8.56
C ILE A 140 3.92 -20.39 -8.58
N THR A 141 3.51 -21.44 -9.29
CA THR A 141 2.11 -21.86 -9.41
C THR A 141 1.88 -23.30 -8.92
N ASP A 142 2.92 -24.13 -8.89
CA ASP A 142 2.86 -25.48 -8.32
C ASP A 142 2.79 -25.39 -6.79
N PRO A 143 1.74 -25.94 -6.15
CA PRO A 143 1.58 -25.90 -4.69
C PRO A 143 2.70 -26.60 -3.92
N GLU A 144 3.41 -27.56 -4.54
CA GLU A 144 4.47 -28.34 -3.88
C GLU A 144 5.87 -27.78 -4.14
N GLN A 145 6.00 -26.82 -5.07
CA GLN A 145 7.27 -26.19 -5.36
C GLN A 145 7.65 -25.23 -4.23
N TYR A 146 8.85 -25.42 -3.69
CA TYR A 146 9.40 -24.54 -2.66
C TYR A 146 9.72 -23.15 -3.22
N SER A 147 9.21 -22.11 -2.57
CA SER A 147 9.57 -20.72 -2.86
C SER A 147 10.72 -20.29 -1.98
N GLY A 148 11.85 -19.95 -2.59
CA GLY A 148 13.01 -19.39 -1.88
C GLY A 148 12.64 -18.12 -1.08
N PRO A 149 12.11 -17.06 -1.72
CA PRO A 149 11.74 -15.82 -1.04
C PRO A 149 10.68 -15.96 0.05
N ASN A 150 9.70 -16.86 -0.13
CA ASN A 150 8.64 -17.08 0.88
C ASN A 150 9.04 -18.08 1.97
N HIS A 151 10.17 -18.76 1.80
CA HIS A 151 10.66 -19.81 2.70
C HIS A 151 9.68 -20.97 2.96
N MET A 152 8.71 -21.18 2.07
CA MET A 152 7.68 -22.23 2.16
C MET A 152 7.11 -22.55 0.77
N THR A 153 6.34 -23.63 0.65
CA THR A 153 5.59 -23.93 -0.58
C THR A 153 4.33 -23.08 -0.69
N LEU A 154 3.77 -22.95 -1.90
CA LEU A 154 2.50 -22.25 -2.08
C LEU A 154 1.34 -22.95 -1.37
N GLY A 155 1.38 -24.29 -1.24
CA GLY A 155 0.43 -25.06 -0.44
C GLY A 155 0.48 -24.70 1.05
N GLU A 156 1.69 -24.66 1.63
CA GLU A 156 1.90 -24.27 3.04
C GLU A 156 1.44 -22.83 3.32
N ALA A 157 1.68 -21.92 2.38
CA ALA A 157 1.23 -20.53 2.49
C ALA A 157 -0.30 -20.42 2.49
N LYS A 158 -0.99 -21.19 1.64
CA LYS A 158 -2.47 -21.25 1.61
C LYS A 158 -3.06 -21.76 2.91
N GLU A 159 -2.44 -22.80 3.50
CA GLU A 159 -2.85 -23.29 4.81
C GLU A 159 -2.64 -22.25 5.92
N THR A 160 -1.48 -21.59 5.90
CA THR A 160 -1.13 -20.55 6.87
C THR A 160 -2.09 -19.36 6.77
N PHE A 161 -2.42 -18.92 5.56
CA PHE A 161 -3.44 -17.89 5.34
C PHE A 161 -4.79 -18.31 5.91
N SER A 162 -5.25 -19.53 5.58
CA SER A 162 -6.54 -20.06 6.03
C SER A 162 -6.66 -20.10 7.56
N LYS A 163 -5.58 -20.44 8.26
CA LYS A 163 -5.52 -20.49 9.73
C LYS A 163 -5.59 -19.12 10.40
N ASN A 164 -5.18 -18.06 9.70
CA ASN A 164 -5.04 -16.70 10.25
C ASN A 164 -6.08 -15.69 9.72
N MET A 165 -7.05 -16.13 8.90
CA MET A 165 -8.04 -15.23 8.27
C MET A 165 -8.79 -14.33 9.26
N ASN A 166 -9.02 -14.80 10.48
CA ASN A 166 -9.81 -14.10 11.51
C ASN A 166 -9.14 -12.83 12.08
N VAL A 167 -7.84 -12.64 11.87
CA VAL A 167 -7.11 -11.44 12.33
C VAL A 167 -6.76 -10.48 11.20
N LEU A 168 -7.15 -10.80 9.95
CA LEU A 168 -6.78 -10.03 8.77
C LEU A 168 -7.91 -9.09 8.33
N PRO A 169 -7.57 -7.94 7.68
CA PRO A 169 -8.57 -6.98 7.18
C PRO A 169 -9.16 -7.44 5.83
N LEU A 170 -9.95 -8.52 5.86
CA LEU A 170 -10.51 -9.16 4.66
C LEU A 170 -11.47 -8.26 3.86
N ASP A 171 -11.94 -7.14 4.42
CA ASP A 171 -12.77 -6.15 3.73
C ASP A 171 -11.95 -5.08 2.96
N LYS A 172 -10.62 -5.03 3.19
CA LYS A 172 -9.75 -4.00 2.61
C LYS A 172 -9.59 -4.16 1.10
N TRP A 173 -9.43 -5.37 0.57
CA TRP A 173 -9.27 -5.63 -0.86
C TRP A 173 -10.40 -6.51 -1.42
N ALA A 174 -10.62 -6.43 -2.73
CA ALA A 174 -11.56 -7.30 -3.45
C ALA A 174 -10.97 -8.70 -3.67
N ILE A 175 -11.84 -9.67 -3.97
CA ILE A 175 -11.50 -11.02 -4.43
C ILE A 175 -11.50 -11.04 -5.97
#